data_AF-A0A1D9FXX2-F1
#
_entry.id   AF-A0A1D9FXX2-F1
#
_cell.length_a   1.000
_cell.length_b   1.000
_cell.length_c   1.000
_cell.angle_alpha   90.00
_cell.angle_beta   90.00
_cell.angle_gamma   90.00
#
_symmetry.space_group_name_H-M   'P 1'
#
loop_
_entity.id
_entity.type
_entity.pdbx_description
1 polymer ?
#
loop_
_entity_poly.entity_id
_entity_poly.type
_entity_poly.pdbx_seq_one_letter_code
_entity_poly.pdbx_strand_id
1 'polypeptide(L)'
;MKTPWLKSLLFKLFLSFLTVCLVFGTATPVKASPTVNSCPEGMTFIPGGTFKMGSDVYYPSERSADDVTVESFCIDKYEVTNAEFAKFVKETGYITVAERPLSSEQFPDLSEEQRAPF
;
A
#
# COMPACT_ATOMS: atom_id res chain seq x y z
N MET A 1 -20.76 69.79 23.85
CA MET A 1 -19.33 69.58 24.18
C MET A 1 -19.06 68.08 24.13
N LYS A 2 -18.43 67.57 23.05
CA LYS A 2 -18.34 66.13 22.73
C LYS A 2 -16.97 65.61 23.16
N THR A 3 -16.90 64.65 24.09
CA THR A 3 -15.67 64.03 24.59
C THR A 3 -15.04 63.12 23.52
N PRO A 4 -13.88 63.49 22.94
CA PRO A 4 -13.31 62.80 21.78
C PRO A 4 -12.47 61.56 22.15
N TRP A 5 -12.20 61.31 23.44
CA TRP A 5 -11.33 60.21 23.86
C TRP A 5 -12.04 58.83 23.85
N LEU A 6 -13.35 58.79 24.08
CA LEU A 6 -14.12 57.52 24.12
C LEU A 6 -14.21 56.86 22.73
N LYS A 7 -14.24 57.67 21.66
CA LYS A 7 -14.20 57.18 20.27
C LYS A 7 -12.82 56.66 19.87
N SER A 8 -11.75 57.21 20.46
CA SER A 8 -10.37 56.80 20.19
C SER A 8 -10.01 55.49 20.92
N LEU A 9 -10.60 55.24 22.10
CA LEU A 9 -10.40 53.99 22.86
C LEU A 9 -11.15 52.81 22.21
N LEU A 10 -12.36 53.03 21.68
CA LEU A 10 -13.11 52.03 20.93
C LEU A 10 -12.48 51.74 19.55
N PHE A 11 -11.87 52.74 18.90
CA PHE A 11 -11.18 52.54 17.61
C PHE A 11 -9.84 51.77 17.76
N LYS A 12 -9.12 51.96 18.88
CA LYS A 12 -7.86 51.24 19.16
C LYS A 12 -8.05 49.80 19.66
N LEU A 13 -9.21 49.48 20.26
CA LEU A 13 -9.58 48.09 20.55
C LEU A 13 -10.07 47.34 19.30
N PHE A 14 -10.69 48.05 18.34
CA PHE A 14 -11.16 47.45 17.09
C PHE A 14 -10.02 47.14 16.10
N LEU A 15 -8.94 47.93 16.12
CA LEU A 15 -7.78 47.72 15.23
C LEU A 15 -6.80 46.64 15.71
N SER A 16 -6.93 46.16 16.96
CA SER A 16 -6.14 45.03 17.50
C SER A 16 -6.80 43.67 17.29
N PHE A 17 -8.07 43.62 16.86
CA PHE A 17 -8.78 42.36 16.63
C PHE A 17 -8.85 41.99 15.14
N LEU A 18 -8.57 42.94 14.23
CA LEU A 18 -8.57 42.70 12.78
C LEU A 18 -7.31 41.99 12.27
N THR A 19 -6.24 41.90 13.07
CA THR A 19 -4.98 41.22 12.72
C THR A 19 -4.87 39.78 13.22
N VAL A 20 -5.80 39.29 14.07
CA VAL A 20 -5.77 37.89 14.55
C VAL A 20 -6.56 36.95 13.63
N CYS A 21 -7.55 37.47 12.88
CA CYS A 21 -8.33 36.64 11.94
C CYS A 21 -7.60 36.30 10.63
N LEU A 22 -6.45 36.91 10.31
CA LEU A 22 -5.71 36.64 9.07
C LEU A 22 -4.61 35.58 9.18
N VAL A 23 -4.31 35.10 10.40
CA VAL A 23 -3.27 34.08 10.65
C VAL A 23 -3.86 32.68 10.88
N PHE A 24 -5.16 32.58 11.16
CA PHE A 24 -5.86 31.30 11.10
C PHE A 24 -6.29 31.04 9.66
N GLY A 25 -5.33 30.55 8.87
CA GLY A 25 -5.61 29.94 7.59
C GLY A 25 -6.80 29.00 7.75
N THR A 26 -7.85 29.22 6.97
CA THR A 26 -8.96 28.28 6.89
C THR A 26 -8.37 26.97 6.40
N ALA A 27 -8.12 26.04 7.31
CA ALA A 27 -7.96 24.64 6.98
C ALA A 27 -9.30 24.24 6.35
N THR A 28 -9.35 24.29 5.02
CA THR A 28 -10.43 23.65 4.30
C THR A 28 -10.36 22.18 4.70
N PRO A 29 -11.44 21.60 5.25
CA PRO A 29 -11.48 20.15 5.35
C PRO A 29 -11.37 19.66 3.91
N VAL A 30 -10.23 19.04 3.58
CA VAL A 30 -10.13 18.22 2.38
C VAL A 30 -11.23 17.18 2.57
N LYS A 31 -12.36 17.41 1.90
CA LYS A 31 -13.41 16.40 1.76
C LYS A 31 -12.68 15.22 1.15
N ALA A 32 -12.40 14.20 1.95
CA ALA A 32 -11.83 12.96 1.48
C ALA A 32 -12.76 12.51 0.35
N SER A 33 -12.28 12.66 -0.88
CA SER A 33 -12.95 12.07 -2.02
C SER A 33 -12.94 10.58 -1.72
N PRO A 34 -14.09 9.88 -1.76
CA PRO A 34 -14.08 8.44 -1.66
C PRO A 34 -13.51 7.94 -2.98
N THR A 35 -12.20 7.97 -3.13
CA THR A 35 -11.53 7.08 -4.08
C THR A 35 -11.58 5.70 -3.45
N VAL A 36 -12.77 5.11 -3.41
CA VAL A 36 -12.90 3.67 -3.34
C VAL A 36 -12.42 3.19 -4.70
N ASN A 37 -11.10 3.22 -4.90
CA ASN A 37 -10.48 2.35 -5.87
C ASN A 37 -10.56 0.98 -5.22
N SER A 38 -11.72 0.37 -5.43
CA SER A 38 -11.96 -1.05 -5.21
C SER A 38 -10.83 -1.83 -5.85
N CYS A 39 -10.47 -2.95 -5.24
CA CYS A 39 -9.45 -3.84 -5.79
C CYS A 39 -9.64 -4.07 -7.30
N PRO A 40 -8.55 -4.33 -8.05
CA PRO A 40 -8.63 -4.72 -9.45
C PRO A 40 -9.67 -5.82 -9.68
N GLU A 41 -10.19 -5.90 -10.90
CA GLU A 41 -11.10 -6.97 -11.28
C GLU A 41 -10.47 -8.34 -10.99
N GLY A 42 -11.24 -9.26 -10.42
CA GLY A 42 -10.75 -10.58 -9.99
C GLY A 42 -10.12 -10.62 -8.59
N MET A 43 -9.78 -9.47 -7.99
CA MET A 43 -9.22 -9.40 -6.64
C MET A 43 -10.27 -9.11 -5.56
N THR A 44 -9.92 -9.40 -4.31
CA THR A 44 -10.70 -9.05 -3.12
C THR A 44 -9.87 -8.23 -2.14
N PHE A 45 -10.52 -7.30 -1.45
CA PHE A 45 -9.90 -6.49 -0.40
C PHE A 45 -9.79 -7.32 0.88
N ILE A 46 -8.58 -7.39 1.43
CA ILE A 46 -8.28 -7.99 2.72
C ILE A 46 -7.98 -6.86 3.70
N PRO A 47 -8.81 -6.69 4.76
CA PRO A 47 -8.51 -5.72 5.79
C PRO A 47 -7.22 -6.14 6.50
N GLY A 48 -6.33 -5.17 6.73
CA GLY A 48 -5.14 -5.35 7.53
C GLY A 48 -5.47 -5.67 8.98
N GLY A 49 -4.49 -6.20 9.70
CA GLY A 49 -4.66 -6.60 11.09
C GLY A 49 -3.49 -7.41 11.61
N THR A 50 -3.58 -7.76 12.89
CA THR A 50 -2.62 -8.64 13.56
C THR A 50 -3.22 -10.04 13.68
N PHE A 51 -2.46 -11.06 13.32
CA PHE A 51 -2.85 -12.46 13.43
C PHE A 51 -1.67 -13.35 13.82
N LYS A 52 -1.96 -14.58 14.27
CA LYS A 52 -0.95 -15.59 14.56
C LYS A 52 -0.49 -16.27 13.26
N MET A 53 0.76 -16.05 12.87
CA MET A 53 1.38 -16.71 11.73
C MET A 53 2.28 -17.85 12.22
N GLY A 54 2.23 -19.01 11.57
CA GLY A 54 2.95 -20.22 11.98
C GLY A 54 2.15 -21.13 12.91
N SER A 55 2.77 -22.19 13.41
CA SER A 55 2.17 -23.18 14.31
C SER A 55 3.20 -23.82 15.24
N ASP A 56 2.86 -23.91 16.53
CA ASP A 56 3.67 -24.63 17.52
C ASP A 56 3.36 -26.13 17.61
N VAL A 57 2.31 -26.60 16.93
CA VAL A 57 1.73 -27.93 17.17
C VAL A 57 2.10 -28.95 16.08
N TYR A 58 2.33 -28.51 14.84
CA TYR A 58 2.49 -29.41 13.69
C TYR A 58 3.95 -29.65 13.34
N TYR A 59 4.44 -29.06 12.24
CA TYR A 59 5.79 -29.31 11.76
C TYR A 59 6.79 -28.33 12.39
N PRO A 60 8.03 -28.76 12.71
CA PRO A 60 9.07 -27.86 13.19
C PRO A 60 9.36 -26.68 12.25
N SER A 61 9.20 -26.89 10.94
CA SER A 61 9.38 -25.85 9.91
C SER A 61 8.27 -24.79 9.91
N GLU A 62 7.15 -25.04 10.58
CA GLU A 62 6.03 -24.10 10.71
C GLU A 62 6.10 -23.27 12.00
N ARG A 63 7.05 -23.57 12.90
CA ARG A 63 7.25 -22.80 14.14
C ARG A 63 7.95 -21.48 13.88
N SER A 64 7.71 -20.43 14.67
CA SER A 64 6.81 -20.29 15.83
C SER A 64 5.46 -19.67 15.45
N ALA A 65 4.45 -19.79 16.33
CA ALA A 65 3.17 -19.08 16.18
C ALA A 65 3.27 -17.62 16.70
N ASP A 66 3.77 -16.72 15.87
CA ASP A 66 4.07 -15.32 16.23
C ASP A 66 2.97 -14.34 15.82
N ASP A 67 2.86 -13.21 16.54
CA ASP A 67 1.98 -12.11 16.13
C ASP A 67 2.61 -11.34 14.96
N VAL A 68 1.94 -11.38 13.81
CA VAL A 68 2.33 -10.66 12.60
C VAL A 68 1.25 -9.64 12.26
N THR A 69 1.67 -8.40 12.00
CA THR A 69 0.77 -7.32 11.56
C THR A 69 1.02 -7.01 10.10
N VAL A 70 -0.05 -6.98 9.31
CA VAL A 70 -0.01 -6.58 7.90
C VAL A 70 -0.96 -5.42 7.65
N GLU A 71 -0.59 -4.55 6.71
CA GLU A 71 -1.48 -3.50 6.22
C GLU A 71 -2.63 -4.10 5.40
N SER A 72 -3.62 -3.28 5.04
CA SER A 72 -4.69 -3.74 4.15
C SER A 72 -4.19 -3.87 2.71
N PHE A 73 -4.63 -4.90 1.99
CA PHE A 73 -4.17 -5.16 0.62
C PHE A 73 -5.25 -5.86 -0.22
N CYS A 74 -5.01 -5.97 -1.53
CA CYS A 74 -5.85 -6.74 -2.44
C CYS A 74 -5.14 -8.06 -2.78
N ILE A 75 -5.88 -9.16 -2.84
CA ILE A 75 -5.38 -10.47 -3.26
C ILE A 75 -6.29 -11.08 -4.33
N ASP A 76 -5.73 -11.83 -5.27
CA ASP A 76 -6.51 -12.58 -6.25
C ASP A 76 -7.45 -13.57 -5.54
N LYS A 77 -8.69 -13.68 -6.05
CA LYS A 77 -9.67 -14.64 -5.53
C LYS A 77 -9.34 -16.08 -5.90
N TYR A 78 -8.55 -16.27 -6.96
CA TYR A 78 -8.18 -17.56 -7.53
C TYR A 78 -6.70 -17.56 -7.87
N GLU A 79 -6.10 -18.74 -7.96
CA GLU A 79 -4.76 -18.89 -8.54
C GLU A 79 -4.77 -18.47 -10.01
N VAL A 80 -3.62 -18.01 -10.51
CA VAL A 80 -3.45 -17.68 -11.93
C VAL A 80 -3.68 -18.93 -12.78
N THR A 81 -4.65 -18.86 -13.67
CA THR A 81 -5.01 -19.98 -14.54
C THR A 81 -4.05 -20.11 -15.72
N ASN A 82 -4.01 -21.31 -16.32
CA ASN A 82 -3.25 -21.53 -17.56
C ASN A 82 -3.66 -20.57 -18.69
N ALA A 83 -4.95 -20.20 -18.77
CA ALA A 83 -5.45 -19.29 -19.80
C ALA A 83 -4.92 -17.86 -19.60
N GLU A 84 -4.89 -17.37 -18.35
CA GLU A 84 -4.36 -16.06 -18.00
C GLU A 84 -2.84 -16.02 -18.20
N PHE A 85 -2.13 -17.05 -17.75
CA PHE A 85 -0.69 -17.14 -17.95
C PHE A 85 -0.32 -17.23 -19.44
N ALA A 86 -1.07 -18.00 -20.24
CA ALA A 86 -0.88 -18.08 -21.69
C ALA A 86 -1.11 -16.73 -22.39
N LYS A 87 -2.10 -15.95 -21.93
CA LYS A 87 -2.31 -14.58 -22.42
C LYS A 87 -1.11 -13.69 -22.11
N PHE A 88 -0.60 -13.73 -20.88
CA PHE A 88 0.60 -13.00 -20.49
C PHE A 88 1.82 -13.37 -21.36
N VAL A 89 2.08 -14.67 -21.57
CA VAL A 89 3.17 -15.15 -22.43
C VAL A 89 2.99 -14.64 -23.86
N LYS A 90 1.78 -14.71 -24.41
CA LYS A 90 1.48 -14.24 -25.77
C LYS A 90 1.71 -12.73 -25.93
N GLU A 91 1.37 -11.94 -24.92
CA GLU A 91 1.48 -10.47 -24.96
C GLU A 91 2.92 -9.98 -24.74
N THR A 92 3.70 -10.69 -23.93
CA THR A 92 5.04 -10.24 -23.52
C THR A 92 6.18 -11.01 -24.19
N GLY A 93 5.91 -12.18 -24.76
CA GLY A 93 6.93 -13.12 -25.22
C GLY A 93 7.75 -13.74 -24.08
N TYR A 94 7.20 -13.79 -22.87
CA TYR A 94 7.93 -14.28 -21.70
C TYR A 94 8.27 -15.77 -21.82
N ILE A 95 9.56 -16.10 -21.68
CA ILE A 95 10.08 -17.47 -21.57
C ILE A 95 10.26 -17.77 -20.08
N THR A 96 9.67 -18.83 -19.56
CA THR A 96 9.76 -19.15 -18.13
C THR A 96 11.17 -19.56 -17.72
N VAL A 97 11.45 -19.60 -16.41
CA VAL A 97 12.74 -20.14 -15.92
C VAL A 97 12.90 -21.61 -16.30
N ALA A 98 11.82 -22.39 -16.34
CA ALA A 98 11.86 -23.81 -16.70
C ALA A 98 12.24 -24.06 -18.17
N GLU A 99 11.99 -23.08 -19.05
CA GLU A 99 12.35 -23.13 -20.48
C GLU A 99 13.77 -22.59 -20.75
N ARG A 100 14.50 -22.19 -19.71
CA ARG A 100 15.86 -21.66 -19.80
C ARG A 100 16.83 -22.66 -19.16
N PRO A 101 18.12 -22.61 -19.53
CA PRO A 101 19.14 -23.30 -18.76
C PRO A 101 19.18 -22.77 -17.32
N LEU A 102 19.33 -23.67 -16.35
CA LEU A 102 19.58 -23.29 -14.95
C LEU A 102 20.90 -22.50 -14.84
N SER A 103 20.93 -21.50 -13.96
CA SER A 103 22.13 -20.68 -13.71
C SER A 103 23.28 -21.54 -13.18
N SER A 104 24.45 -21.39 -13.79
CA SER A 104 25.70 -22.00 -13.32
C SER A 104 26.13 -21.49 -11.94
N GLU A 105 25.78 -20.24 -11.61
CA GLU A 105 26.12 -19.62 -10.33
C GLU A 105 25.28 -20.18 -9.18
N GLN A 106 23.98 -20.43 -9.43
CA GLN A 106 23.08 -21.01 -8.45
C GLN A 106 23.23 -22.54 -8.34
N PHE A 107 23.61 -23.20 -9.43
CA PHE A 107 23.74 -24.67 -9.51
C PHE A 107 25.12 -25.09 -10.05
N PRO A 108 26.22 -24.78 -9.35
CA PRO A 108 27.58 -25.03 -9.84
C PRO A 108 27.92 -26.53 -9.94
N ASP A 109 27.21 -27.39 -9.20
CA ASP A 109 27.46 -28.83 -9.17
C ASP A 109 26.80 -29.59 -10.35
N LEU A 110 25.97 -28.91 -11.15
CA LEU A 110 25.28 -29.52 -12.30
C LEU A 110 26.05 -29.28 -13.60
N SER A 111 26.19 -30.33 -14.41
CA SER A 111 26.74 -30.21 -15.76
C SER A 111 25.84 -29.35 -16.66
N GLU A 112 26.36 -28.87 -17.79
CA GLU A 112 25.55 -28.12 -18.78
C GLU A 112 24.33 -28.93 -19.25
N GLU A 113 24.49 -30.24 -19.43
CA GLU A 113 23.40 -31.13 -19.84
C GLU A 113 22.33 -31.25 -18.75
N GLN A 114 22.73 -31.35 -17.48
CA GLN A 114 21.80 -31.40 -16.35
C GLN A 114 21.10 -30.06 -16.09
N ARG A 115 21.70 -28.95 -16.55
CA ARG A 115 21.11 -27.61 -16.48
C ARG A 115 20.27 -27.25 -17.69
N ALA A 116 20.32 -28.04 -18.77
CA ALA A 116 19.52 -27.78 -19.95
C ALA A 116 18.01 -27.83 -19.60
N PRO A 117 17.18 -26.98 -20.25
CA PRO A 117 15.74 -27.13 -20.14
C PRO A 117 15.32 -28.50 -20.67
N PHE A 118 14.30 -29.10 -20.04
CA PHE A 118 13.77 -30.41 -20.40
C PHE A 118 13.15 -30.46 -21.80
#